data_AF-A0A538PIS7-F1
#
_entry.id   AF-A0A538PIS7-F1
#
_cell.length_a   1.000
_cell.length_b   1.000
_cell.length_c   1.000
_cell.angle_alpha   90.00
_cell.angle_beta   90.00
_cell.angle_gamma   90.00
#
_symmetry.space_group_name_H-M   'P 1'
#
loop_
_entity.id
_entity.type
_entity.pdbx_description
1 polymer ?
#
loop_
_entity_poly.entity_id
_entity_poly.type
_entity_poly.pdbx_seq_one_letter_code
_entity_poly.pdbx_strand_id
1 'polypeptide(L)'
;MLEHFWTLATRYQINLFRLPSPIWHSPYCSFVNMNTWIVDPSGHKFKCVAEIGHDDALCGRVGEPLPGVERSRARSRELRVINRSGMDFAECRDCEYLPSCDAGCGFRASATRGSWANRCCEMHKGVVPHQIAYYYRYLRRAGEASRIETV
;
A
#
# COMPACT_ATOMS: atom_id res chain seq x y z
N MET A 1 18.03 -12.71 -3.48
CA MET A 1 17.33 -12.20 -4.67
C MET A 1 17.04 -10.69 -4.58
N LEU A 2 16.30 -10.20 -3.57
CA LEU A 2 15.95 -8.77 -3.43
C LEU A 2 17.18 -7.83 -3.39
N GLU A 3 18.21 -8.16 -2.62
CA GLU A 3 19.42 -7.32 -2.51
C GLU A 3 20.16 -7.19 -3.85
N HIS A 4 20.14 -8.24 -4.68
CA HIS A 4 20.76 -8.22 -6.00
C HIS A 4 20.04 -7.21 -6.91
N PHE A 5 18.71 -7.24 -6.92
CA PHE A 5 17.91 -6.27 -7.68
C PHE A 5 18.15 -4.83 -7.23
N TRP A 6 18.21 -4.57 -5.91
CA TRP A 6 18.49 -3.22 -5.42
C TRP A 6 19.90 -2.75 -5.73
N THR A 7 20.89 -3.65 -5.65
CA THR A 7 22.26 -3.34 -6.07
C THR A 7 22.32 -2.98 -7.55
N LEU A 8 21.60 -3.73 -8.40
CA LEU A 8 21.52 -3.46 -9.83
C LEU A 8 20.86 -2.10 -10.10
N ALA A 9 19.73 -1.81 -9.45
CA ALA A 9 19.02 -0.54 -9.61
C ALA A 9 19.89 0.67 -9.23
N THR A 10 20.63 0.58 -8.11
CA THR A 10 21.57 1.63 -7.71
C THR A 10 22.66 1.86 -8.76
N ARG A 11 23.16 0.81 -9.44
CA ARG A 11 24.13 0.97 -10.53
C ARG A 11 23.57 1.78 -11.70
N TYR A 12 22.28 1.62 -11.99
CA TYR A 12 21.56 2.39 -13.02
C TYR A 12 21.05 3.75 -12.51
N GLN A 13 21.49 4.22 -11.35
CA GLN A 13 21.04 5.48 -10.74
C GLN A 13 19.52 5.52 -10.47
N ILE A 14 18.88 4.35 -10.37
CA ILE A 14 17.48 4.23 -9.99
C ILE A 14 17.42 4.18 -8.46
N ASN A 15 16.94 5.27 -7.86
CA ASN A 15 16.79 5.34 -6.42
C ASN A 15 15.52 4.57 -5.98
N LEU A 16 15.71 3.31 -5.59
CA LEU A 16 14.66 2.49 -5.01
C LEU A 16 14.54 2.66 -3.48
N PHE A 17 15.35 3.52 -2.87
CA PHE A 17 15.20 3.86 -1.45
C PHE A 17 13.98 4.74 -1.27
N ARG A 18 12.84 4.11 -1.00
CA ARG A 18 11.74 4.79 -0.35
C ARG A 18 12.10 4.85 1.13
N LEU A 19 12.80 5.90 1.54
CA LEU A 19 12.90 6.22 2.96
C LEU A 19 11.48 6.23 3.52
N PRO A 20 11.25 5.82 4.78
CA PRO A 20 10.11 6.34 5.49
C PRO A 20 10.30 7.87 5.53
N SER A 21 9.82 8.57 4.50
CA SER A 21 9.62 10.00 4.61
C SER A 21 8.70 10.18 5.82
N PRO A 22 8.80 11.26 6.60
CA PRO A 22 7.80 11.54 7.60
C PRO A 22 6.45 11.62 6.87
N ILE A 23 5.67 10.54 6.94
CA ILE A 23 4.42 10.38 6.21
C ILE A 23 3.40 11.09 7.09
N TRP A 24 3.33 12.41 6.98
CA TRP A 24 2.48 13.23 7.84
C TRP A 24 0.98 12.91 7.71
N HIS A 25 0.54 12.07 6.74
CA HIS A 25 -0.89 11.88 6.50
C HIS A 25 -1.42 10.46 6.24
N SER A 26 -0.62 9.39 6.20
CA SER A 26 -1.20 8.03 6.26
C SER A 26 -0.12 6.98 6.51
N PRO A 27 -0.08 6.32 7.68
CA PRO A 27 0.91 5.29 7.94
C PRO A 27 0.58 3.97 7.20
N TYR A 28 -0.60 3.84 6.60
CA TYR A 28 -1.02 2.73 5.74
C TYR A 28 -1.77 3.26 4.49
N CYS A 29 -2.43 2.39 3.73
CA CYS A 29 -3.04 2.71 2.43
C CYS A 29 -3.93 3.98 2.43
N SER A 30 -3.56 5.03 1.69
CA SER A 30 -4.32 6.29 1.64
C SER A 30 -5.77 6.17 1.14
N PHE A 31 -6.11 5.05 0.50
CA PHE A 31 -7.41 4.79 -0.12
C PHE A 31 -8.49 4.27 0.83
N VAL A 32 -8.10 3.89 2.05
CA VAL A 32 -9.04 3.41 3.11
C VAL A 32 -9.79 4.55 3.78
N ASN A 33 -9.44 5.81 3.50
CA ASN A 33 -10.15 6.96 4.03
C ASN A 33 -11.55 7.08 3.41
N MET A 34 -12.53 7.46 4.23
CA MET A 34 -13.93 7.62 3.81
C MET A 34 -14.08 8.61 2.64
N ASN A 35 -13.34 9.72 2.67
CA ASN A 35 -13.47 10.82 1.72
C ASN A 35 -12.48 10.76 0.54
N THR A 36 -11.76 9.66 0.38
CA THR A 36 -10.80 9.49 -0.72
C THR A 36 -11.40 8.67 -1.85
N TRP A 37 -11.23 9.14 -3.09
CA TRP A 37 -11.75 8.50 -4.29
C TRP A 37 -10.72 8.50 -5.39
N ILE A 38 -10.72 7.44 -6.18
CA ILE A 38 -10.09 7.41 -7.49
C ILE A 38 -11.17 7.68 -8.52
N VAL A 39 -10.91 8.62 -9.42
CA VAL A 39 -11.80 8.95 -10.53
C VAL A 39 -11.06 8.66 -11.82
N ASP A 40 -11.61 7.80 -12.67
CA ASP A 40 -11.04 7.53 -13.99
C ASP A 40 -11.36 8.67 -14.99
N PRO A 41 -10.74 8.70 -16.18
CA PRO A 41 -11.02 9.75 -17.18
C PRO A 41 -12.46 9.79 -17.68
N SER A 42 -13.22 8.71 -17.53
CA SER A 42 -14.64 8.65 -17.87
C SER A 42 -15.52 9.21 -16.75
N GLY A 43 -14.98 9.48 -15.56
CA GLY A 43 -15.71 9.97 -14.40
C GLY A 43 -16.22 8.86 -13.47
N HIS A 44 -15.84 7.60 -13.69
CA HIS A 44 -16.19 6.51 -12.77
C HIS A 44 -15.37 6.62 -11.48
N LYS A 45 -16.03 6.32 -10.36
CA LYS A 45 -15.46 6.39 -9.02
C LYS A 45 -15.11 4.99 -8.52
N PHE A 46 -13.93 4.86 -7.94
CA PHE A 46 -13.44 3.65 -7.30
C PHE A 46 -12.80 3.97 -5.94
N LYS A 47 -12.68 2.96 -5.08
CA LYS A 47 -11.91 3.08 -3.83
C LYS A 47 -10.44 2.76 -4.03
N CYS A 48 -10.09 1.73 -4.80
CA CYS A 48 -8.71 1.32 -4.99
C CYS A 48 -8.21 1.56 -6.42
N VAL A 49 -6.96 1.99 -6.56
CA VAL A 49 -6.30 2.10 -7.88
C VAL A 49 -6.19 0.76 -8.60
N ALA A 50 -6.08 -0.34 -7.85
CA ALA A 50 -5.97 -1.68 -8.42
C ALA A 50 -7.32 -2.22 -8.93
N GLU A 51 -8.42 -1.51 -8.66
CA GLU A 51 -9.78 -1.91 -9.05
C GLU A 51 -10.33 -1.06 -10.21
N ILE A 52 -9.54 -0.14 -10.77
CA ILE A 52 -9.98 0.66 -11.93
C ILE A 52 -10.25 -0.28 -13.11
N GLY A 53 -11.41 -0.12 -13.75
CA GLY A 53 -11.85 -0.95 -14.87
C GLY A 53 -12.55 -2.24 -14.47
N HIS A 54 -12.73 -2.49 -13.17
CA HIS A 54 -13.50 -3.61 -12.65
C HIS A 54 -14.92 -3.17 -12.29
N ASP A 55 -15.92 -3.59 -13.08
CA ASP A 55 -17.32 -3.20 -12.90
C ASP A 55 -17.90 -3.60 -11.53
N ASP A 56 -17.39 -4.69 -10.94
CA ASP A 56 -17.75 -5.16 -9.61
C ASP A 56 -17.21 -4.28 -8.47
N ALA A 57 -16.29 -3.36 -8.77
CA ALA A 57 -15.73 -2.38 -7.84
C ALA A 57 -16.23 -0.94 -8.08
N LEU A 58 -17.06 -0.71 -9.11
CA LEU A 58 -17.59 0.61 -9.45
C LEU A 58 -18.42 1.20 -8.28
N CYS A 59 -18.04 2.39 -7.80
CA CYS A 59 -18.74 3.10 -6.72
C CYS A 59 -19.65 4.23 -7.24
N GLY A 60 -19.91 4.25 -8.55
CA GLY A 60 -20.74 5.23 -9.25
C GLY A 60 -19.92 6.18 -10.12
N ARG A 61 -20.52 7.30 -10.52
CA ARG A 61 -19.94 8.26 -11.46
C ARG A 61 -20.05 9.69 -10.93
N VAL A 62 -19.10 10.54 -11.29
CA VAL A 62 -19.08 11.95 -10.84
C VAL A 62 -20.27 12.70 -11.45
N GLY A 63 -21.00 13.45 -10.61
CA GLY A 63 -22.15 14.24 -11.05
C GLY A 63 -23.44 13.44 -11.25
N GLU A 64 -23.41 12.11 -11.11
CA GLU A 64 -24.56 11.24 -11.36
C GLU A 64 -25.08 10.63 -10.04
N PRO A 65 -26.34 10.89 -9.66
CA PRO A 65 -26.92 10.27 -8.48
C PRO A 65 -27.19 8.79 -8.72
N LEU A 66 -26.81 7.94 -7.75
CA LEU A 66 -27.15 6.53 -7.79
C LEU A 66 -28.57 6.29 -7.22
N PRO A 67 -29.45 5.60 -7.96
CA PRO A 67 -30.78 5.22 -7.49
C PRO A 67 -30.74 3.98 -6.58
N GLY A 68 -31.65 3.93 -5.61
CA GLY A 68 -32.02 2.76 -4.80
C GLY A 68 -30.93 1.70 -4.59
N VAL A 69 -31.09 0.55 -5.26
CA VAL A 69 -30.23 -0.64 -5.12
C VAL A 69 -28.78 -0.39 -5.54
N GLU A 70 -28.54 0.42 -6.57
CA GLU A 70 -27.19 0.72 -7.04
C GLU A 70 -26.42 1.59 -6.03
N ARG A 71 -27.11 2.48 -5.33
CA ARG A 71 -26.53 3.22 -4.20
C ARG A 71 -26.08 2.26 -3.09
N SER A 72 -26.91 1.27 -2.74
CA SER A 72 -26.57 0.28 -1.72
C SER A 72 -25.38 -0.59 -2.14
N ARG A 73 -25.32 -1.01 -3.41
CA ARG A 73 -24.19 -1.78 -3.95
C ARG A 73 -22.89 -0.99 -3.93
N ALA A 74 -22.91 0.25 -4.41
CA ALA A 74 -21.76 1.16 -4.34
C ALA A 74 -21.32 1.34 -2.88
N ARG A 75 -22.26 1.58 -1.96
CA ARG A 75 -21.95 1.70 -0.53
C ARG A 75 -21.31 0.44 0.04
N SER A 76 -21.77 -0.75 -0.32
CA SER A 76 -21.14 -2.00 0.13
C SER A 76 -19.70 -2.15 -0.38
N ARG A 77 -19.43 -1.76 -1.64
CA ARG A 77 -18.08 -1.77 -2.22
C ARG A 77 -17.15 -0.79 -1.50
N GLU A 78 -17.67 0.40 -1.15
CA GLU A 78 -16.96 1.38 -0.34
C GLU A 78 -16.61 0.83 1.04
N LEU A 79 -17.62 0.31 1.75
CA LEU A 79 -17.50 -0.19 3.11
C LEU A 79 -16.52 -1.37 3.20
N ARG A 80 -16.46 -2.25 2.18
CA ARG A 80 -15.48 -3.34 2.12
C ARG A 80 -14.03 -2.84 2.26
N VAL A 81 -13.72 -1.68 1.69
CA VAL A 81 -12.36 -1.12 1.70
C VAL A 81 -12.09 -0.36 2.99
N ILE A 82 -13.04 0.45 3.46
CA ILE A 82 -12.81 1.36 4.60
C ILE A 82 -13.00 0.71 5.97
N ASN A 83 -13.82 -0.35 6.07
CA ASN A 83 -14.08 -1.03 7.35
C ASN A 83 -13.07 -2.13 7.67
N ARG A 84 -12.07 -2.35 6.81
CA ARG A 84 -11.07 -3.39 7.06
C ARG A 84 -10.05 -2.86 8.06
N SER A 85 -10.00 -3.46 9.26
CA SER A 85 -9.01 -3.10 10.28
C SER A 85 -8.06 -4.26 10.58
N GLY A 86 -6.80 -3.93 10.86
CA GLY A 86 -5.85 -4.88 11.41
C GLY A 86 -6.27 -5.47 12.75
N MET A 87 -7.10 -4.76 13.53
CA MET A 87 -7.57 -5.22 14.84
C MET A 87 -8.52 -6.43 14.76
N ASP A 88 -9.14 -6.64 13.59
CA ASP A 88 -10.02 -7.76 13.31
C ASP A 88 -9.25 -9.09 13.20
N PHE A 89 -7.93 -9.03 12.99
CA PHE A 89 -7.06 -10.19 12.83
C PHE A 89 -6.28 -10.48 14.11
N ALA A 90 -6.43 -11.69 14.66
CA ALA A 90 -5.75 -12.08 15.89
C ALA A 90 -4.23 -11.89 15.82
N GLU A 91 -3.60 -12.24 14.69
CA GLU A 91 -2.14 -12.15 14.50
C GLU A 91 -1.63 -10.71 14.31
N CYS A 92 -2.53 -9.75 14.11
CA CYS A 92 -2.17 -8.35 13.91
C CYS A 92 -2.21 -7.54 15.21
N ARG A 93 -2.98 -7.96 16.23
CA ARG A 93 -3.15 -7.21 17.49
C ARG A 93 -1.84 -6.93 18.22
N ASP A 94 -0.93 -7.91 18.22
CA ASP A 94 0.39 -7.81 18.85
C ASP A 94 1.53 -7.64 17.83
N CYS A 95 1.21 -7.28 16.58
CA CYS A 95 2.20 -7.16 15.52
C CYS A 95 2.88 -5.79 15.53
N GLU A 96 4.21 -5.76 15.66
CA GLU A 96 5.01 -4.52 15.64
C GLU A 96 4.81 -3.66 14.38
N TYR A 97 4.46 -4.27 13.25
CA TYR A 97 4.19 -3.58 11.98
C TYR A 97 2.77 -3.02 11.87
N LEU A 98 1.86 -3.31 12.80
CA LEU A 98 0.45 -2.90 12.71
C LEU A 98 0.29 -1.40 12.41
N PRO A 99 0.99 -0.48 13.11
CA PRO A 99 0.82 0.96 12.89
C PRO A 99 1.12 1.41 11.46
N SER A 100 1.98 0.68 10.73
CA SER A 100 2.42 1.03 9.37
C SER A 100 1.78 0.20 8.26
N CYS A 101 0.94 -0.78 8.60
CA CYS A 101 0.49 -1.81 7.65
C CYS A 101 -1.04 -1.99 7.65
N ASP A 102 -1.67 -1.92 8.82
CA ASP A 102 -3.12 -2.17 9.01
C ASP A 102 -3.61 -3.45 8.29
N ALA A 103 -2.99 -4.59 8.63
CA ALA A 103 -3.16 -5.91 7.98
C ALA A 103 -2.82 -5.97 6.47
N GLY A 104 -2.22 -4.93 5.90
CA GLY A 104 -1.68 -4.91 4.55
C GLY A 104 -2.72 -4.66 3.46
N CYS A 105 -2.37 -4.95 2.22
CA CYS A 105 -3.21 -4.64 1.06
C CYS A 105 -4.37 -5.65 0.92
N GLY A 106 -5.62 -5.18 1.10
CA GLY A 106 -6.82 -6.00 0.92
C GLY A 106 -7.00 -6.54 -0.51
N PHE A 107 -6.67 -5.76 -1.54
CA PHE A 107 -6.72 -6.22 -2.93
C PHE A 107 -5.78 -7.41 -3.16
N ARG A 108 -4.53 -7.31 -2.68
CA ARG A 108 -3.56 -8.41 -2.78
C ARG A 108 -4.00 -9.61 -1.96
N ALA A 109 -4.55 -9.41 -0.76
CA ALA A 109 -5.11 -10.49 0.03
C ALA A 109 -6.24 -11.22 -0.72
N SER A 110 -7.08 -10.48 -1.43
CA SER A 110 -8.11 -11.06 -2.30
C SER A 110 -7.52 -11.85 -3.45
N ALA A 111 -6.52 -11.30 -4.14
CA ALA A 111 -5.88 -11.94 -5.28
C ALA A 111 -5.09 -13.21 -4.91
N THR A 112 -4.43 -13.25 -3.74
CA THR A 112 -3.57 -14.37 -3.35
C THR A 112 -4.24 -15.35 -2.40
N ARG A 113 -5.24 -14.92 -1.62
CA ARG A 113 -5.90 -15.71 -0.57
C ARG A 113 -7.43 -15.78 -0.75
N GLY A 114 -7.96 -15.24 -1.85
CA GLY A 114 -9.37 -15.38 -2.24
C GLY A 114 -10.36 -14.47 -1.50
N SER A 115 -9.91 -13.61 -0.59
CA SER A 115 -10.81 -12.67 0.11
C SER A 115 -10.12 -11.40 0.58
N TRP A 116 -10.83 -10.27 0.49
CA TRP A 116 -10.46 -8.99 1.10
C TRP A 116 -10.37 -9.07 2.63
N ALA A 117 -11.13 -9.97 3.24
CA ALA A 117 -11.13 -10.24 4.67
C ALA A 117 -9.94 -11.09 5.12
N ASN A 118 -8.92 -11.26 4.28
CA ASN A 118 -7.63 -11.84 4.67
C ASN A 118 -6.57 -10.75 4.88
N ARG A 119 -5.53 -11.07 5.64
CA ARG A 119 -4.33 -10.23 5.79
C ARG A 119 -3.33 -10.45 4.66
N CYS A 120 -2.48 -9.45 4.40
CA CYS A 120 -1.38 -9.52 3.44
C CYS A 120 -0.09 -8.97 4.08
N CYS A 121 0.73 -9.87 4.65
CA CYS A 121 1.95 -9.50 5.37
C CYS A 121 3.18 -9.35 4.47
N GLU A 122 3.13 -9.89 3.24
CA GLU A 122 4.28 -10.12 2.37
C GLU A 122 5.03 -8.82 2.04
N MET A 123 4.28 -7.73 1.81
CA MET A 123 4.87 -6.43 1.48
C MET A 123 5.55 -5.74 2.67
N HIS A 124 5.13 -6.04 3.89
CA HIS A 124 5.67 -5.40 5.09
C HIS A 124 6.71 -6.31 5.73
N LYS A 125 6.29 -7.47 6.26
CA LYS A 125 7.20 -8.43 6.91
C LYS A 125 8.21 -9.04 5.94
N GLY A 126 7.86 -9.22 4.67
CA GLY A 126 8.72 -9.86 3.67
C GLY A 126 9.68 -8.92 2.93
N VAL A 127 9.52 -7.59 3.04
CA VAL A 127 10.31 -6.62 2.27
C VAL A 127 10.94 -5.55 3.15
N VAL A 128 10.18 -4.97 4.09
CA VAL A 128 10.64 -3.83 4.91
C VAL A 128 11.92 -4.13 5.69
N PRO A 129 12.09 -5.29 6.37
CA PRO A 129 13.34 -5.60 7.06
C PRO A 129 14.56 -5.60 6.14
N HIS A 130 14.40 -6.17 4.94
CA HIS A 130 15.46 -6.22 3.94
C HIS A 130 15.78 -4.83 3.39
N GLN A 131 14.77 -3.99 3.17
CA GLN A 131 14.96 -2.60 2.74
C GLN A 131 15.74 -1.79 3.79
N ILE A 132 15.36 -1.89 5.07
CA ILE A 132 16.04 -1.21 6.18
C ILE A 132 17.50 -1.68 6.26
N ALA A 133 17.74 -2.99 6.27
CA ALA A 133 19.10 -3.54 6.33
C ALA A 133 19.96 -3.14 5.12
N TYR A 134 19.38 -3.15 3.92
CA TYR A 134 20.07 -2.69 2.71
C TYR A 134 20.38 -1.19 2.77
N TYR A 135 19.44 -0.36 3.23
CA TYR A 135 19.63 1.08 3.39
C TYR A 135 20.75 1.42 4.38
N TYR A 136 20.80 0.77 5.55
CA TYR A 136 21.91 0.96 6.49
C TYR A 136 23.28 0.60 5.88
N ARG A 137 23.36 -0.49 5.11
CA ARG A 137 24.60 -0.88 4.41
C ARG A 137 24.98 0.13 3.33
N TYR A 138 24.00 0.66 2.60
CA TYR A 138 24.23 1.72 1.62
C TYR A 138 24.77 3.00 2.27
N LEU A 139 24.15 3.46 3.36
CA LEU A 139 24.62 4.62 4.12
C LEU A 139 26.04 4.44 4.65
N ARG A 140 26.38 3.25 5.15
CA ARG A 140 27.75 2.95 5.59
C ARG A 140 28.75 3.07 4.45
N ARG A 141 28.46 2.49 3.28
CA ARG A 141 29.34 2.57 2.10
C ARG A 141 29.49 3.99 1.57
N ALA A 142 28.39 4.75 1.52
CA ALA A 142 28.42 6.15 1.11
C ALA A 142 29.21 7.02 2.11
N GLY A 143 29.04 6.79 3.40
CA GLY A 143 29.81 7.45 4.45
C GLY A 143 31.30 7.09 4.44
N GLU A 144 31.64 5.82 4.18
CA GLU A 144 33.01 5.35 4.01
C GLU A 144 33.67 5.94 2.75
N ALA A 145 32.95 6.02 1.62
CA ALA A 145 33.42 6.67 0.40
C ALA A 145 33.70 8.17 0.60
N SER A 146 32.82 8.88 1.31
CA SER A 146 33.03 10.32 1.62
C SER A 146 34.23 10.60 2.54
N ARG A 147 34.67 9.60 3.32
CA ARG A 147 35.83 9.70 4.23
C ARG A 147 37.17 9.38 3.56
N ILE A 148 37.17 8.67 2.43
CA ILE A 148 38.38 8.35 1.65
C ILE A 148 38.77 9.51 0.74
N GLU A 149 37.81 10.32 0.28
CA GLU A 149 38.07 11.53 -0.53
C GLU A 149 38.57 12.74 0.28
N THR A 150 38.68 12.61 1.61
CA THR A 150 39.11 13.67 2.53
C THR A 150 40.49 13.42 3.17
N VAL A 151 41.26 12.46 2.66
CA VAL A 151 42.66 12.18 3.09
C VAL A 151 43.64 12.46 1.96
#